data_AF-X1L5X4-F1
#
_entry.id   AF-X1L5X4-F1
#
_cell.length_a   1.000
_cell.length_b   1.000
_cell.length_c   1.000
_cell.angle_alpha   90.00
_cell.angle_beta   90.00
_cell.angle_gamma   90.00
#
_symmetry.space_group_name_H-M   'P 1'
#
loop_
_entity.id
_entity.type
_entity.pdbx_description
1 polymer ?
#
loop_
_entity_poly.entity_id
_entity_poly.type
_entity_poly.pdbx_seq_one_letter_code
_entity_poly.pdbx_strand_id
1 'polypeptide(L)'
;WTTAYGPAMSRILVSVISTHGDNNGLIMPFCISPIQIVVVPIYTKKNKIKIMKYAREIKSKLKSYRCEIDKSEKRPGEKYYEWELKGVPFRLEIGEK
;
A
#
# COMPACT_ATOMS: atom_id res chain seq x y z
N TRP A 1 29.62 -32.78 14.59
CA TRP A 1 28.16 -32.89 14.41
C TRP A 1 27.72 -31.73 13.54
N THR A 2 26.95 -31.98 12.48
CA THR A 2 26.45 -30.91 11.60
C THR A 2 24.94 -30.98 11.54
N THR A 3 24.28 -29.83 11.68
CA THR A 3 22.83 -29.67 11.56
C THR A 3 22.52 -28.74 10.40
N ALA A 4 21.45 -29.03 9.65
CA ALA A 4 21.00 -28.20 8.54
C ALA A 4 19.49 -27.93 8.65
N TYR A 5 19.08 -26.69 8.36
CA TYR A 5 17.70 -26.24 8.27
C TYR A 5 17.55 -25.27 7.10
N GLY A 6 16.42 -25.35 6.41
CA GLY A 6 16.14 -24.53 5.23
C GLY A 6 14.64 -24.53 4.95
N PRO A 7 13.89 -23.51 5.39
CA PRO A 7 12.47 -23.45 5.10
C PRO A 7 12.25 -23.19 3.61
N ALA A 8 11.22 -23.82 3.05
CA ALA A 8 10.83 -23.59 1.66
C ALA A 8 10.22 -22.18 1.50
N MET A 9 11.04 -21.21 1.05
CA MET A 9 10.66 -19.79 0.94
C MET A 9 9.40 -19.56 0.11
N SER A 10 9.24 -20.31 -0.98
CA SER A 10 8.03 -20.24 -1.82
C SER A 10 6.77 -20.68 -1.07
N ARG A 11 6.86 -21.70 -0.21
CA ARG A 11 5.73 -22.20 0.59
C ARG A 11 5.36 -21.24 1.71
N ILE A 12 6.33 -20.56 2.31
CA ILE A 12 6.06 -19.50 3.29
C ILE A 12 5.26 -18.38 2.64
N LEU A 13 5.67 -17.91 1.46
CA LEU A 13 4.95 -16.87 0.73
C LEU A 13 3.52 -17.31 0.39
N VAL A 14 3.37 -18.53 -0.16
CA VAL A 14 2.05 -19.09 -0.47
C VAL A 14 1.18 -19.20 0.78
N SER A 15 1.74 -19.65 1.91
CA SER A 15 1.00 -19.74 3.18
C SER A 15 0.49 -18.39 3.63
N VAL A 16 1.30 -17.33 3.56
CA VAL A 16 0.86 -15.98 3.93
C VAL A 16 -0.31 -15.53 3.06
N ILE A 17 -0.19 -15.71 1.73
CA ILE A 17 -1.22 -15.33 0.76
C ILE A 17 -2.51 -16.12 1.01
N SER A 18 -2.42 -17.44 1.23
CA SER A 18 -3.59 -18.29 1.47
C SER A 18 -4.25 -18.04 2.83
N THR A 19 -3.48 -17.70 3.86
CA THR A 19 -4.02 -17.46 5.21
C THR A 19 -4.69 -16.09 5.33
N HIS A 20 -4.16 -15.07 4.65
CA HIS A 20 -4.68 -13.70 4.77
C HIS A 20 -5.50 -13.26 3.56
N GLY A 21 -5.42 -13.95 2.42
CA GLY A 21 -6.17 -13.60 1.21
C GLY A 21 -7.68 -13.60 1.45
N ASP A 22 -8.37 -12.67 0.79
CA ASP A 22 -9.82 -12.50 0.87
C ASP A 22 -10.42 -12.48 -0.54
N ASN A 23 -11.75 -12.50 -0.65
CA ASN A 23 -12.49 -12.46 -1.91
C ASN A 23 -12.21 -11.18 -2.72
N ASN A 24 -11.84 -10.09 -2.05
CA ASN A 24 -11.55 -8.80 -2.67
C ASN A 24 -10.09 -8.66 -3.13
N GLY A 25 -9.19 -9.57 -2.74
CA GLY A 25 -7.80 -9.55 -3.16
C GLY A 25 -6.81 -10.03 -2.10
N LEU A 26 -5.56 -9.58 -2.25
CA LEU A 26 -4.50 -9.88 -1.31
C LEU A 26 -4.69 -9.07 -0.02
N ILE A 27 -4.32 -9.63 1.14
CA ILE A 27 -4.14 -8.85 2.36
C ILE A 27 -2.72 -9.13 2.86
N MET A 28 -1.82 -8.15 2.72
CA MET A 28 -0.45 -8.31 3.20
C MET A 28 -0.33 -7.86 4.65
N PRO A 29 0.27 -8.67 5.54
CA PRO A 29 0.64 -8.21 6.86
C PRO A 29 1.61 -7.01 6.79
N PHE A 30 1.43 -6.05 7.69
CA PHE A 30 2.18 -4.79 7.70
C PHE A 30 3.70 -4.98 7.70
N CYS A 31 4.21 -5.98 8.42
CA CYS A 31 5.64 -6.23 8.56
C CYS A 31 6.31 -6.63 7.24
N ILE A 32 5.59 -7.34 6.37
CA ILE A 32 6.14 -7.91 5.12
C ILE A 32 5.64 -7.20 3.86
N SER A 33 4.60 -6.36 3.96
CA SER A 33 4.06 -5.65 2.80
C SER A 33 5.09 -4.73 2.16
N PRO A 34 5.40 -4.87 0.85
CA PRO A 34 6.34 -3.99 0.14
C PRO A 34 5.95 -2.51 0.23
N ILE A 35 4.65 -2.24 0.17
CA ILE A 35 4.06 -0.92 0.39
C ILE A 35 3.15 -1.04 1.61
N GLN A 36 3.53 -0.36 2.68
CA GLN A 36 2.78 -0.42 3.94
C GLN A 36 1.63 0.57 3.96
N ILE A 37 1.86 1.75 3.39
CA ILE A 37 0.92 2.86 3.41
C ILE A 37 0.92 3.48 2.01
N VAL A 38 -0.25 3.56 1.40
CA VAL A 38 -0.44 4.30 0.16
C VAL A 38 -1.19 5.59 0.43
N VAL A 39 -0.68 6.69 -0.10
CA VAL A 39 -1.33 8.00 -0.06
C VAL A 39 -2.04 8.21 -1.39
N VAL A 40 -3.37 8.29 -1.36
CA VAL A 40 -4.23 8.51 -2.53
C VAL A 40 -4.73 9.96 -2.50
N PRO A 41 -4.11 10.86 -3.28
CA PRO A 41 -4.55 12.23 -3.39
C PRO A 41 -5.78 12.34 -4.30
N ILE A 42 -6.85 12.91 -3.77
CA ILE A 42 -8.12 13.19 -4.45
C ILE A 42 -8.17 14.69 -4.71
N TYR A 43 -7.88 15.11 -5.95
CA TYR A 43 -7.82 16.52 -6.29
C TYR A 43 -8.67 16.87 -7.52
N THR A 44 -9.18 18.10 -7.52
CA THR A 44 -9.69 18.77 -8.73
C THR A 44 -8.56 19.58 -9.38
N LYS A 45 -8.71 20.00 -10.66
CA LYS A 45 -7.72 20.79 -11.40
C LYS A 45 -7.22 22.03 -10.64
N LYS A 46 -8.07 22.68 -9.84
CA LYS A 46 -7.74 23.88 -9.06
C LYS A 46 -6.83 23.59 -7.85
N ASN A 47 -6.97 22.42 -7.23
CA ASN A 47 -6.40 22.15 -5.90
C ASN A 47 -5.26 21.12 -5.94
N LYS A 48 -4.92 20.61 -7.13
CA LYS A 48 -3.87 19.60 -7.38
C LYS A 48 -2.54 19.95 -6.71
N ILE A 49 -2.10 21.20 -6.82
CA ILE A 49 -0.80 21.64 -6.28
C ILE A 49 -0.79 21.59 -4.75
N LYS A 50 -1.84 22.08 -4.10
CA LYS A 50 -1.99 22.13 -2.64
C LYS A 50 -2.03 20.71 -2.05
N ILE A 51 -2.88 19.85 -2.62
CA ILE A 51 -3.05 18.46 -2.17
C ILE A 51 -1.77 17.65 -2.39
N MET A 52 -1.09 17.83 -3.54
CA MET A 52 0.16 17.13 -3.81
C MET A 52 1.33 17.62 -2.93
N LYS A 53 1.29 18.87 -2.46
CA LYS A 53 2.24 19.39 -1.47
C LYS A 53 2.00 18.73 -0.11
N TYR A 54 0.75 18.65 0.33
CA TYR A 54 0.38 18.00 1.58
C TYR A 54 0.66 16.50 1.58
N ALA A 55 0.39 15.80 0.47
CA ALA A 55 0.74 14.39 0.31
C ALA A 55 2.26 14.14 0.45
N ARG A 56 3.09 15.04 -0.09
CA ARG A 56 4.55 14.98 0.08
C ARG A 56 4.99 15.25 1.51
N GLU A 57 4.33 16.18 2.21
CA GLU A 57 4.59 16.44 3.63
C GLU A 57 4.27 15.21 4.48
N ILE A 58 3.12 14.57 4.25
CA ILE A 58 2.73 13.33 4.93
C ILE A 58 3.73 12.22 4.65
N LYS A 59 4.14 12.03 3.39
CA LYS A 59 5.19 11.06 3.06
C LYS A 59 6.50 11.37 3.79
N SER A 60 6.85 12.63 3.98
CA SER A 60 8.04 13.03 4.75
C SER A 60 7.91 12.74 6.24
N LYS A 61 6.70 12.86 6.81
CA LYS A 61 6.42 12.48 8.21
C LYS A 61 6.46 10.97 8.42
N LEU A 62 6.07 10.20 7.42
CA LEU A 62 6.02 8.74 7.44
C LEU A 62 7.28 8.07 6.85
N LYS A 63 8.43 8.74 6.86
CA LYS A 63 9.69 8.20 6.30
C LYS A 63 10.13 6.87 6.91
N SER A 64 9.74 6.57 8.14
CA SER A 64 10.03 5.31 8.81
C SER A 64 9.27 4.12 8.24
N TYR A 65 8.25 4.38 7.41
CA TYR A 65 7.41 3.36 6.79
C TYR A 65 7.60 3.33 5.28
N ARG A 66 7.28 2.19 4.67
CA ARG A 66 7.28 2.02 3.21
C ARG A 66 6.04 2.70 2.62
N CYS A 67 6.14 4.03 2.47
CA CYS A 67 5.08 4.91 1.97
C CYS A 67 5.21 5.22 0.47
N GLU A 68 4.11 5.04 -0.26
CA GLU A 68 3.99 5.44 -1.67
C GLU A 68 2.89 6.48 -1.88
N ILE A 69 3.09 7.41 -2.83
CA ILE A 69 2.05 8.36 -3.25
C ILE A 69 1.57 7.92 -4.61
N ASP A 70 0.27 7.65 -4.73
CA ASP A 70 -0.34 7.33 -6.00
C ASP A 70 -0.48 8.58 -6.87
N LYS A 71 0.33 8.67 -7.93
CA LYS A 71 0.33 9.77 -8.91
C LYS A 71 -0.55 9.51 -10.12
N SER A 72 -1.24 8.38 -10.17
CA SER A 72 -2.07 7.99 -11.31
C SER A 72 -3.22 8.99 -11.51
N GLU A 73 -3.58 9.30 -12.76
CA GLU A 73 -4.75 10.14 -13.08
C GLU A 73 -6.04 9.31 -13.28
N LYS A 74 -6.13 8.14 -12.63
CA LYS A 74 -7.31 7.27 -12.60
C LYS A 74 -8.40 7.83 -11.69
N ARG A 75 -9.64 7.37 -11.87
CA ARG A 75 -10.75 7.71 -10.95
C ARG A 75 -10.44 7.18 -9.54
N PRO A 76 -10.87 7.87 -8.47
CA PRO A 76 -10.60 7.43 -7.09
C PRO A 76 -11.03 5.98 -6.83
N GLY A 77 -12.19 5.56 -7.34
CA GLY A 77 -12.66 4.18 -7.20
C GLY A 77 -11.72 3.14 -7.83
N GLU A 78 -11.16 3.43 -9.00
CA GLU A 78 -10.19 2.53 -9.65
C GLU A 78 -8.89 2.43 -8.87
N LYS A 79 -8.44 3.54 -8.26
CA LYS A 79 -7.26 3.54 -7.38
C LYS A 79 -7.51 2.70 -6.14
N TYR A 80 -8.68 2.84 -5.53
CA TYR A 80 -9.04 2.08 -4.34
C TYR A 80 -8.99 0.59 -4.61
N TYR A 81 -9.63 0.17 -5.71
CA TYR A 81 -9.63 -1.22 -6.14
C TYR A 81 -8.21 -1.73 -6.44
N GLU A 82 -7.37 -0.95 -7.13
CA GLU A 82 -6.01 -1.36 -7.44
C GLU A 82 -5.16 -1.60 -6.18
N TRP A 83 -5.24 -0.70 -5.19
CA TRP A 83 -4.46 -0.82 -3.96
C TRP A 83 -5.01 -1.86 -2.98
N GLU A 84 -6.31 -2.12 -3.04
CA GLU A 84 -6.98 -3.19 -2.32
C GLU A 84 -6.61 -4.56 -2.90
N LEU A 85 -6.62 -4.69 -4.23
CA LEU A 85 -6.18 -5.92 -4.92
C LEU A 85 -4.70 -6.25 -4.61
N LYS A 86 -3.85 -5.21 -4.51
CA LYS A 86 -2.44 -5.33 -4.10
C LYS A 86 -2.25 -5.61 -2.62
N GLY A 87 -3.30 -5.51 -1.80
CA GLY A 87 -3.27 -5.80 -0.36
C GLY A 87 -2.46 -4.84 0.49
N VAL A 88 -2.43 -3.56 0.11
CA VAL A 88 -1.76 -2.54 0.92
C VAL A 88 -2.49 -2.38 2.27
N PRO A 89 -1.79 -2.50 3.41
CA PRO A 89 -2.42 -2.49 4.73
C PRO A 89 -3.17 -1.19 5.04
N PHE A 90 -2.60 -0.03 4.67
CA PHE A 90 -3.19 1.27 4.98
C PHE A 90 -3.30 2.16 3.74
N ARG A 91 -4.48 2.73 3.56
CA ARG A 91 -4.77 3.73 2.53
C ARG A 91 -5.11 5.06 3.18
N LEU A 92 -4.33 6.09 2.85
CA LEU A 92 -4.53 7.46 3.32
C LEU A 92 -5.11 8.30 2.19
N GLU A 93 -6.37 8.66 2.33
CA GLU A 93 -7.09 9.47 1.35
C GLU A 93 -6.95 10.95 1.71
N ILE A 94 -6.45 11.74 0.77
CA ILE A 94 -6.24 13.18 0.97
C ILE A 94 -7.08 13.93 -0.04
N GLY A 95 -8.16 14.52 0.42
CA GLY A 95 -8.99 15.44 -0.35
C GLY A 95 -9.10 16.80 0.34
N GLU A 96 -9.57 17.78 -0.40
CA GLU A 96 -10.07 19.03 0.18
C GLU A 96 -11.57 18.87 0.42
N LYS A 97 -12.05 19.30 1.58
CA LYS A 97 -13.47 19.24 1.95
C LYS A 97 -14.24 20.38 1.30
#